data_AF-A0A947T2F8-F1
#
_entry.id   AF-A0A947T2F8-F1
#
_cell.length_a   1.000
_cell.length_b   1.000
_cell.length_c   1.000
_cell.angle_alpha   90.00
_cell.angle_beta   90.00
_cell.angle_gamma   90.00
#
_symmetry.space_group_name_H-M   'P 1'
#
loop_
_entity.id
_entity.type
_entity.pdbx_description
1 polymer ?
#
loop_
_entity_poly.entity_id
_entity_poly.type
_entity_poly.pdbx_seq_one_letter_code
_entity_poly.pdbx_strand_id
1 'polypeptide(L)'
;MAILPVPVDQASRAVLTFDISDDGRLIEYLLLDLTDLECATVGAERSNFVQLVDAPIEAGRFTVESSGVGVLSGQFVSPTHARGEVTLHIDTLGALTNFIIHDPDASCDLGTYQWEAEAAGEAPSMPTAPSLPSEVVP
;
A
#
# COMPACT_ATOMS: atom_id res chain seq x y z
N MET A 1 -4.00 -3.79 2.11
CA MET A 1 -2.79 -3.36 2.83
C MET A 1 -1.84 -4.55 2.90
N ALA A 2 -0.54 -4.33 2.65
CA ALA A 2 0.53 -5.30 2.83
C ALA A 2 1.61 -4.72 3.76
N ILE A 3 2.18 -5.56 4.61
CA ILE A 3 3.38 -5.22 5.40
C ILE A 3 4.59 -5.75 4.64
N LEU A 4 5.53 -4.88 4.31
CA LEU A 4 6.71 -5.26 3.57
C LEU A 4 7.80 -5.74 4.53
N PRO A 5 8.49 -6.86 4.25
CA PRO A 5 9.54 -7.41 5.10
C PRO A 5 10.88 -6.68 4.90
N VAL A 6 10.86 -5.35 5.04
CA VAL A 6 12.07 -4.51 4.98
C VAL A 6 12.93 -4.78 6.22
N PRO A 7 14.27 -4.90 6.09
CA PRO A 7 15.17 -5.06 7.23
C PRO A 7 15.00 -3.94 8.25
N VAL A 8 15.01 -4.29 9.54
CA VAL A 8 14.77 -3.34 10.65
C VAL A 8 15.87 -2.29 10.80
N ASP A 9 17.05 -2.55 10.26
CA ASP A 9 18.16 -1.61 10.15
C ASP A 9 17.98 -0.61 9.00
N GLN A 10 17.01 -0.83 8.12
CA GLN A 10 16.63 0.11 7.05
C GLN A 10 15.33 0.84 7.36
N ALA A 11 14.32 0.15 7.87
CA ALA A 11 13.08 0.75 8.35
C ALA A 11 12.43 -0.13 9.42
N SER A 12 11.98 0.45 10.53
CA SER A 12 11.29 -0.31 11.58
C SER A 12 9.91 -0.82 11.12
N ARG A 13 9.31 -0.15 10.13
CA ARG A 13 8.04 -0.55 9.51
C ARG A 13 7.92 -0.01 8.10
N ALA A 14 7.41 -0.85 7.19
CA ALA A 14 7.03 -0.49 5.84
C ALA A 14 5.63 -1.05 5.51
N VAL A 15 4.68 -0.19 5.15
CA VAL A 15 3.31 -0.56 4.84
C VAL A 15 2.92 -0.04 3.47
N LEU A 16 2.47 -0.96 2.62
CA LEU A 16 2.01 -0.68 1.27
C LEU A 16 0.49 -0.78 1.20
N THR A 17 -0.16 0.26 0.70
CA THR A 17 -1.61 0.32 0.52
C THR A 17 -1.94 0.76 -0.90
N PHE A 18 -3.00 0.18 -1.45
CA PHE A 18 -3.49 0.48 -2.79
C PHE A 18 -4.95 0.87 -2.65
N ASP A 19 -5.35 1.86 -3.44
CA ASP A 19 -6.74 2.17 -3.66
C ASP A 19 -7.15 1.71 -5.05
N ILE A 20 -8.29 1.02 -5.14
CA ILE A 20 -8.80 0.43 -6.37
C ILE A 20 -10.06 1.19 -6.74
N SER A 21 -10.13 1.67 -7.98
CA SER A 21 -11.34 2.28 -8.55
C SER A 21 -12.59 1.43 -8.29
N ASP A 22 -13.74 2.10 -8.15
CA ASP A 22 -15.04 1.46 -7.89
C ASP A 22 -15.42 0.39 -8.94
N ASP A 23 -14.96 0.55 -10.19
CA ASP A 23 -15.21 -0.41 -11.27
C ASP A 23 -14.21 -1.58 -11.30
N GLY A 24 -13.21 -1.56 -10.41
CA GLY A 24 -12.20 -2.59 -10.25
C GLY A 24 -11.18 -2.67 -11.37
N ARG A 25 -11.07 -1.65 -12.23
CA ARG A 25 -10.24 -1.69 -13.44
C ARG A 25 -8.89 -0.99 -13.29
N LEU A 26 -8.76 -0.12 -12.29
CA LEU A 26 -7.59 0.70 -12.05
C LEU A 26 -7.14 0.62 -10.59
N ILE A 27 -5.83 0.62 -10.38
CA ILE A 27 -5.23 1.11 -9.14
C ILE A 27 -5.17 2.63 -9.26
N GLU A 28 -5.95 3.35 -8.46
CA GLU A 28 -6.00 4.82 -8.50
C GLU A 28 -4.83 5.41 -7.73
N TYR A 29 -4.65 4.96 -6.48
CA TYR A 29 -3.61 5.47 -5.59
C TYR A 29 -2.69 4.39 -5.07
N LEU A 30 -1.42 4.75 -4.96
CA LEU A 30 -0.40 4.01 -4.24
C LEU A 30 0.01 4.80 -2.99
N LEU A 31 -0.03 4.13 -1.85
CA LEU A 31 0.43 4.68 -0.57
C LEU A 31 1.52 3.80 0.02
N LEU A 32 2.64 4.40 0.40
CA LEU A 32 3.72 3.73 1.12
C LEU A 32 4.02 4.52 2.41
N ASP A 33 3.83 3.88 3.55
CA ASP A 33 4.21 4.42 4.86
C ASP A 33 5.49 3.74 5.33
N LEU A 34 6.50 4.55 5.66
CA LEU A 34 7.77 4.12 6.23
C LEU A 34 7.94 4.74 7.62
N THR A 35 8.47 3.98 8.57
CA THR A 35 8.79 4.44 9.93
C THR A 35 10.24 4.15 10.23
N ASP A 36 10.92 5.11 10.88
CA ASP A 36 12.33 5.06 11.23
C ASP A 36 13.21 4.64 10.04
N LEU A 37 13.02 5.30 8.90
CA LEU A 37 13.85 5.05 7.73
C LEU A 37 15.28 5.52 8.02
N GLU A 38 16.23 4.63 7.85
CA GLU A 38 17.65 4.90 7.93
C GLU A 38 18.33 4.24 6.74
N CYS A 39 18.72 5.04 5.76
CA CYS A 39 19.27 4.53 4.52
C CYS A 39 20.24 5.52 3.90
N ALA A 40 21.53 5.17 3.90
CA ALA A 40 22.61 6.04 3.45
C ALA A 40 22.53 7.44 4.13
N THR A 41 22.31 8.50 3.35
CA THR A 41 22.20 9.90 3.80
C THR A 41 20.75 10.38 3.92
N VAL A 42 19.79 9.46 3.78
CA VAL A 42 18.35 9.70 3.89
C VAL A 42 17.86 9.13 5.22
N GLY A 43 17.26 10.00 6.05
CA GLY A 43 16.68 9.61 7.33
C GLY A 43 15.28 10.18 7.52
N ALA A 44 14.39 9.42 8.16
CA ALA A 44 13.07 9.92 8.53
C ALA A 44 12.45 9.12 9.68
N GLU A 45 11.97 9.81 10.72
CA GLU A 45 11.18 9.17 11.79
C GLU A 45 9.88 8.59 11.22
N ARG A 46 9.25 9.31 10.28
CA ARG A 46 8.09 8.85 9.54
C ARG A 46 8.01 9.52 8.18
N SER A 47 7.80 8.70 7.16
CA SER A 47 7.59 9.15 5.79
C SER A 47 6.32 8.55 5.23
N ASN A 48 5.55 9.36 4.51
CA ASN A 48 4.38 8.88 3.78
C ASN A 48 4.51 9.29 2.33
N PHE A 49 4.29 8.33 1.45
CA PHE A 49 4.18 8.48 0.01
C PHE A 49 2.73 8.34 -0.38
N VAL A 50 2.24 9.25 -1.22
CA VAL A 50 0.93 9.12 -1.86
C VAL A 50 1.08 9.56 -3.31
N GLN A 51 0.72 8.69 -4.24
CA GLN A 51 0.75 9.00 -5.66
C GLN A 51 -0.49 8.48 -6.37
N LEU A 52 -1.06 9.33 -7.23
CA LEU A 52 -2.03 8.92 -8.25
C LEU A 52 -1.27 8.19 -9.37
N VAL A 53 -1.64 6.95 -9.64
CA VAL A 53 -0.91 6.07 -10.57
C VAL A 53 -1.75 5.63 -11.78
N ASP A 54 -3.08 5.64 -11.66
CA ASP A 54 -4.03 5.25 -12.71
C ASP A 54 -3.63 3.96 -13.47
N ALA A 55 -3.13 2.96 -12.74
CA ALA A 55 -2.52 1.79 -13.34
C ALA A 55 -3.59 0.74 -13.70
N PRO A 56 -3.63 0.25 -14.95
CA PRO A 56 -4.64 -0.70 -15.39
C PRO A 56 -4.47 -2.07 -14.74
N ILE A 57 -5.61 -2.67 -14.40
CA ILE A 57 -5.73 -4.05 -13.95
C ILE A 57 -6.21 -4.90 -15.14
N GLU A 58 -5.30 -5.65 -15.74
CA GLU A 58 -5.57 -6.49 -16.90
C GLU A 58 -5.50 -7.96 -16.51
N ALA A 59 -6.60 -8.68 -16.70
CA ALA A 59 -6.72 -10.09 -16.30
C ALA A 59 -6.29 -10.33 -14.83
N GLY A 60 -6.62 -9.39 -13.94
CA GLY A 60 -6.28 -9.43 -12.53
C GLY A 60 -4.81 -9.12 -12.21
N ARG A 61 -4.02 -8.62 -13.18
CA ARG A 61 -2.61 -8.24 -13.01
C ARG A 61 -2.42 -6.76 -13.20
N PHE A 62 -1.44 -6.19 -12.50
CA PHE A 62 -1.10 -4.78 -12.62
C PHE A 62 0.40 -4.56 -12.42
N THR A 63 0.89 -3.47 -13.00
CA THR A 63 2.24 -2.94 -12.77
C THR A 63 2.14 -1.43 -12.61
N VAL A 64 2.84 -0.90 -11.61
CA VAL A 64 2.94 0.52 -11.29
C VAL A 64 4.43 0.87 -11.27
N GLU A 65 4.82 1.92 -11.97
CA GLU A 65 6.16 2.49 -11.89
C GLU A 65 6.06 3.89 -11.27
N SER A 66 6.89 4.14 -10.26
CA SER A 66 6.86 5.35 -9.44
C SER A 66 8.28 5.78 -9.10
N SER A 67 8.59 7.07 -9.21
CA SER A 67 9.91 7.60 -8.84
C SER A 67 10.24 7.42 -7.35
N GLY A 68 9.24 7.51 -6.47
CA GLY A 68 9.45 7.43 -5.01
C GLY A 68 9.30 6.04 -4.38
N VAL A 69 8.77 5.07 -5.14
CA VAL A 69 8.58 3.69 -4.67
C VAL A 69 9.31 2.69 -5.54
N GLY A 70 9.71 3.03 -6.78
CA GLY A 70 10.29 2.10 -7.76
C GLY A 70 9.22 1.36 -8.56
N VAL A 71 9.33 0.04 -8.67
CA VAL A 71 8.42 -0.80 -9.48
C VAL A 71 7.59 -1.70 -8.58
N LEU A 72 6.27 -1.63 -8.71
CA LEU A 72 5.33 -2.51 -8.05
C LEU A 72 4.62 -3.37 -9.09
N SER A 73 4.62 -4.67 -8.90
CA SER A 73 3.82 -5.60 -9.70
C SER A 73 2.95 -6.46 -8.81
N GLY A 74 1.77 -6.82 -9.28
CA GLY A 74 0.82 -7.60 -8.50
C GLY A 74 -0.18 -8.38 -9.32
N GLN A 75 -0.81 -9.34 -8.65
CA GLN A 75 -1.96 -10.07 -9.17
C GLN A 75 -3.00 -10.31 -8.06
N PHE A 76 -4.26 -10.18 -8.41
CA PHE A 76 -5.40 -10.60 -7.60
C PHE A 76 -5.57 -12.11 -7.74
N VAL A 77 -5.43 -12.84 -6.62
CA VAL A 77 -5.67 -14.29 -6.56
C VAL A 77 -7.13 -14.59 -6.16
N SER A 78 -7.80 -13.63 -5.52
CA SER A 78 -9.23 -13.61 -5.25
C SER A 78 -9.71 -12.15 -5.21
N PRO A 79 -11.03 -11.89 -5.11
CA PRO A 79 -11.55 -10.52 -4.95
C PRO A 79 -11.02 -9.78 -3.71
N THR A 80 -10.54 -10.52 -2.71
CA THR A 80 -10.07 -9.94 -1.43
C THR A 80 -8.60 -10.23 -1.16
N HIS A 81 -7.88 -10.87 -2.07
CA HIS A 81 -6.49 -11.25 -1.85
C HIS A 81 -5.67 -10.95 -3.11
N ALA A 82 -4.61 -10.15 -2.94
CA ALA A 82 -3.61 -9.86 -3.95
C ALA A 82 -2.21 -10.16 -3.43
N ARG A 83 -1.30 -10.48 -4.35
CA ARG A 83 0.11 -10.71 -4.04
C ARG A 83 1.00 -10.25 -5.18
N GLY A 84 2.26 -10.00 -4.90
CA GLY A 84 3.20 -9.59 -5.92
C GLY A 84 4.59 -9.26 -5.39
N GLU A 85 5.28 -8.44 -6.17
CA GLU A 85 6.63 -7.98 -5.89
C GLU A 85 6.68 -6.46 -5.94
N VAL A 86 7.47 -5.86 -5.06
CA VAL A 86 7.76 -4.43 -5.07
C VAL A 86 9.26 -4.22 -4.94
N THR A 87 9.83 -3.42 -5.83
CA THR A 87 11.20 -2.92 -5.76
C THR A 87 11.14 -1.51 -5.23
N LEU A 88 11.60 -1.32 -3.99
CA LEU A 88 11.64 -0.05 -3.28
C LEU A 88 12.91 0.73 -3.63
N HIS A 89 12.73 1.78 -4.43
CA HIS A 89 13.75 2.80 -4.71
C HIS A 89 13.20 4.16 -4.30
N ILE A 90 13.87 4.82 -3.37
CA ILE A 90 13.53 6.13 -2.87
C ILE A 90 14.49 7.14 -3.50
N ASP A 91 13.95 7.98 -4.38
CA ASP A 91 14.64 9.17 -4.87
C ASP A 91 14.21 10.42 -4.06
N THR A 92 15.16 11.31 -3.80
CA THR A 92 14.94 12.58 -3.08
C THR A 92 14.13 13.59 -3.89
N LEU A 93 13.89 13.31 -5.18
CA LEU A 93 13.15 14.14 -6.13
C LEU A 93 11.67 13.72 -6.27
N GLY A 94 11.25 12.61 -5.65
CA GLY A 94 9.90 12.06 -5.74
C GLY A 94 8.85 12.69 -4.81
N ALA A 95 7.60 12.16 -4.86
CA ALA A 95 6.43 12.63 -4.10
C ALA A 95 6.44 12.26 -2.60
N LEU A 96 7.63 12.06 -2.05
CA LEU A 96 7.88 11.62 -0.69
C LEU A 96 7.92 12.82 0.26
N THR A 97 7.24 12.72 1.41
CA THR A 97 7.16 13.81 2.41
C THR A 97 7.77 13.41 3.75
N ASN A 98 8.28 14.40 4.49
CA ASN A 98 8.86 14.29 5.85
C ASN A 98 10.24 13.61 5.96
N PHE A 99 11.13 13.88 5.01
CA PHE A 99 12.51 13.38 5.05
C PHE A 99 13.50 14.43 5.56
N ILE A 100 14.50 13.97 6.32
CA ILE A 100 15.75 14.69 6.53
C ILE A 100 16.73 14.17 5.49
N ILE A 101 17.02 15.00 4.49
CA ILE A 101 17.94 14.69 3.41
C ILE A 101 19.25 15.40 3.71
N HIS A 102 20.30 14.65 4.02
CA HIS A 102 21.64 15.22 4.24
C HIS A 102 22.38 15.48 2.93
N ASP A 103 22.04 14.76 1.87
CA ASP A 103 22.59 14.91 0.53
C ASP A 103 21.45 14.91 -0.51
N PRO A 104 21.19 16.03 -1.23
CA PRO A 104 20.07 16.14 -2.15
C PRO A 104 20.14 15.20 -3.34
N ASP A 105 21.32 14.66 -3.67
CA ASP A 105 21.50 13.68 -4.76
C ASP A 105 21.47 12.23 -4.24
N ALA A 106 21.12 12.03 -2.96
CA ALA A 106 21.04 10.72 -2.38
C ALA A 106 19.90 9.89 -2.97
N SER A 107 20.20 8.65 -3.33
CA SER A 107 19.20 7.63 -3.61
C SER A 107 19.25 6.57 -2.52
N CYS A 108 18.10 6.02 -2.15
CA CYS A 108 18.00 4.91 -1.22
C CYS A 108 17.35 3.70 -1.91
N ASP A 109 18.18 2.70 -2.19
CA ASP A 109 17.73 1.38 -2.63
C ASP A 109 17.45 0.51 -1.41
N LEU A 110 16.16 0.35 -1.08
CA LEU A 110 15.74 -0.57 -0.03
C LEU A 110 15.70 -2.02 -0.55
N GLY A 111 15.55 -2.23 -1.85
CA GLY A 111 15.60 -3.55 -2.48
C GLY A 111 14.23 -4.09 -2.90
N THR A 112 14.16 -5.39 -3.19
CA THR A 112 12.98 -6.04 -3.76
C THR A 112 12.33 -7.00 -2.76
N TYR A 113 11.03 -6.86 -2.60
CA TYR A 113 10.24 -7.54 -1.58
C TYR A 113 9.00 -8.19 -2.17
N GLN A 114 8.72 -9.41 -1.73
CA GLN A 114 7.44 -10.06 -1.98
C GLN A 114 6.41 -9.52 -0.98
N TRP A 115 5.19 -9.31 -1.45
CA TRP A 115 4.10 -8.79 -0.63
C TRP A 115 2.82 -9.59 -0.87
N GLU A 116 2.02 -9.69 0.18
CA GLU A 116 0.67 -10.23 0.15
C GLU A 116 -0.26 -9.25 0.89
N ALA A 117 -1.45 -9.04 0.34
CA ALA A 117 -2.45 -8.14 0.88
C ALA A 117 -3.80 -8.85 0.90
N GLU A 118 -4.43 -8.86 2.07
CA GLU A 118 -5.85 -9.16 2.17
C GLU A 118 -6.63 -7.85 2.37
N ALA A 119 -7.72 -7.69 1.62
CA ALA A 119 -8.73 -6.71 1.95
C ALA A 119 -9.36 -7.09 3.29
N ALA A 120 -9.59 -6.11 4.17
CA ALA A 120 -10.43 -6.35 5.34
C ALA A 120 -11.80 -6.77 4.80
N GLY A 121 -12.12 -8.06 4.91
CA GLY A 121 -13.36 -8.60 4.38
C GLY A 121 -14.54 -7.76 4.86
N GLU A 122 -15.47 -7.49 3.96
CA GLU A 122 -16.75 -6.89 4.33
C GLU A 122 -17.32 -7.73 5.48
N ALA A 123 -17.55 -7.09 6.65
CA ALA A 123 -18.18 -7.79 7.76
C ALA A 123 -19.46 -8.42 7.20
N PRO A 124 -19.70 -9.73 7.42
CA PRO A 124 -20.93 -10.35 6.92
C PRO A 124 -22.08 -9.48 7.39
N SER A 125 -22.90 -9.02 6.43
CA SER A 125 -24.09 -8.23 6.74
C SER A 125 -24.84 -8.96 7.84
N MET A 126 -24.95 -8.35 9.03
CA MET A 126 -25.68 -8.96 10.14
C MET A 126 -27.02 -9.45 9.60
N PRO A 127 -27.44 -10.70 9.87
CA PRO A 127 -28.76 -11.13 9.46
C PRO A 127 -29.76 -10.15 10.05
N THR A 128 -30.58 -9.54 9.19
CA THR A 128 -31.70 -8.68 9.58
C THR A 128 -32.44 -9.37 10.71
N ALA A 129 -32.41 -8.78 11.91
CA ALA A 129 -33.13 -9.33 13.06
C ALA A 129 -34.59 -9.55 12.66
N PRO A 130 -35.19 -10.71 12.95
CA PRO A 130 -36.59 -10.93 12.64
C PRO A 130 -37.42 -9.90 13.41
N SER A 131 -38.21 -9.13 12.68
CA SER A 131 -39.17 -8.18 13.26
C SER A 131 -40.07 -8.92 14.25
N LEU A 132 -39.96 -8.58 15.54
CA LEU A 132 -40.86 -9.07 16.57
C LEU A 132 -42.31 -8.69 16.20
N PRO A 133 -43.28 -9.62 16.27
CA PRO A 133 -44.67 -9.27 16.09
C PRO A 133 -45.11 -8.33 17.24
N SER A 134 -45.76 -7.23 16.87
CA SER A 134 -46.34 -6.26 17.81
C SER A 134 -47.24 -6.96 18.82
N GLU A 135 -46.85 -6.95 20.10
CA GLU A 135 -47.70 -7.45 21.16
C GLU A 135 -48.83 -6.46 21.44
N VAL A 136 -50.04 -7.00 21.38
CA VAL A 136 -51.32 -6.31 21.55
C VAL A 136 -51.52 -5.94 23.02
N VAL A 137 -51.92 -4.68 23.21
CA VAL A 137 -52.41 -4.05 24.43
C VAL A 137 -53.45 -4.89 25.19
N PRO A 138 -53.40 -4.89 26.53
CA PRO A 138 -54.59 -4.66 27.34
C PRO A 138 -54.49 -3.39 28.20
#